data_AF-A0A7S2E6R7-F1
#
_entry.id   AF-A0A7S2E6R7-F1
#
_cell.length_a   1.000
_cell.length_b   1.000
_cell.length_c   1.000
_cell.angle_alpha   90.00
_cell.angle_beta   90.00
_cell.angle_gamma   90.00
#
_symmetry.space_group_name_H-M   'P 1'
#
loop_
_entity.id
_entity.type
_entity.pdbx_description
1 polymer ?
#
loop_
_entity_poly.entity_id
_entity_poly.type
_entity_poly.pdbx_seq_one_letter_code
_entity_poly.pdbx_strand_id
1 'polypeptide(L)'
;MTTQTPPKPSLKMNIIGDAFVDIYCYLSPNQSLPTLGGDSRLSQPIHSVAGGSALNTCTHYQALAEEEVTVELQTVMNEEDDYGKVLLNHVKKYGFQLINCHPQQQQQQQQNQHADKESSTGHCVVIVCNNERSFMTHLGCVGKFHASHLQVDKLISSQPPQQLLQPSVPECNHHHHVHVHVAGYYNIPGFWNGALEQVFVKVKQQRQSMQDGNATTTTISLVPQHDATEEWDGDLLQLLQYVDFLILNELEAFSIVSTHLKEDDSFQQWRERHNNPNAKKNLQMIYL
;
A
#
# COMPACT_ATOMS: atom_id res chain seq x y z
N MET A 1 17.23 -37.92 -26.12
CA MET A 1 16.29 -37.69 -25.00
C MET A 1 16.54 -36.29 -24.50
N THR A 2 15.69 -35.33 -24.84
CA THR A 2 15.73 -33.98 -24.28
C THR A 2 15.05 -34.02 -22.92
N THR A 3 15.82 -33.82 -21.85
CA THR A 3 15.27 -33.65 -20.49
C THR A 3 14.43 -32.38 -20.47
N GLN A 4 13.11 -32.50 -20.49
CA GLN A 4 12.24 -31.35 -20.24
C GLN A 4 12.44 -30.92 -18.79
N THR A 5 12.95 -29.71 -18.59
CA THR A 5 12.97 -29.07 -17.28
C THR A 5 11.53 -28.94 -16.80
N PRO A 6 11.23 -29.29 -15.53
CA PRO A 6 9.89 -29.10 -14.99
C PRO A 6 9.53 -27.62 -15.06
N PRO A 7 8.24 -27.30 -15.30
CA PRO A 7 7.81 -25.92 -15.34
C PRO A 7 8.04 -25.27 -13.97
N LYS A 8 8.62 -24.07 -13.99
CA LYS A 8 8.83 -23.30 -12.78
C LYS A 8 7.49 -22.77 -12.25
N PRO A 9 7.35 -22.64 -10.91
CA PRO A 9 6.12 -22.13 -10.30
C PRO A 9 5.97 -20.62 -10.56
N SER A 10 4.76 -20.18 -10.91
CA SER A 10 4.45 -18.76 -11.06
C SER A 10 4.02 -18.13 -9.74
N LEU A 11 4.38 -16.87 -9.52
CA LEU A 11 3.96 -16.09 -8.35
C LEU A 11 3.12 -14.88 -8.79
N LYS A 12 1.91 -14.75 -8.23
CA LYS A 12 1.12 -13.52 -8.34
C LYS A 12 1.27 -12.68 -7.08
N MET A 13 1.79 -11.46 -7.25
CA MET A 13 1.92 -10.45 -6.21
C MET A 13 0.78 -9.45 -6.32
N ASN A 14 -0.25 -9.59 -5.49
CA ASN A 14 -1.36 -8.65 -5.40
C ASN A 14 -1.07 -7.65 -4.28
N ILE A 15 -0.89 -6.40 -4.63
CA ILE A 15 -0.65 -5.32 -3.69
C ILE A 15 -1.93 -4.49 -3.61
N ILE A 16 -2.39 -4.24 -2.39
CA ILE A 16 -3.59 -3.47 -2.09
C ILE A 16 -3.17 -2.30 -1.23
N GLY A 17 -3.62 -1.09 -1.59
CA GLY A 17 -3.45 0.02 -0.68
C GLY A 17 -3.53 1.39 -1.34
N ASP A 18 -2.75 2.30 -0.80
CA ASP A 18 -2.79 3.72 -1.14
C ASP A 18 -1.94 4.09 -2.36
N ALA A 19 -2.39 5.11 -3.08
CA ALA A 19 -1.62 5.78 -4.11
C ALA A 19 -1.81 7.29 -3.95
N PHE A 20 -0.70 8.00 -3.83
CA PHE A 20 -0.66 9.43 -3.54
C PHE A 20 0.25 10.13 -4.52
N VAL A 21 0.01 11.41 -4.79
CA VAL A 21 1.04 12.27 -5.39
C VAL A 21 1.78 13.01 -4.30
N ASP A 22 3.09 12.80 -4.19
CA ASP A 22 3.97 13.49 -3.26
C ASP A 22 4.41 14.83 -3.87
N ILE A 23 4.12 15.94 -3.19
CA ILE A 23 4.43 17.31 -3.59
C ILE A 23 5.58 17.81 -2.72
N TYR A 24 6.78 17.87 -3.28
CA TYR A 24 7.98 18.21 -2.53
C TYR A 24 8.20 19.72 -2.44
N CYS A 25 8.39 20.18 -1.20
CA CYS A 25 8.72 21.56 -0.85
C CYS A 25 10.02 21.58 -0.05
N TYR A 26 11.13 22.00 -0.68
CA TYR A 26 12.44 22.07 -0.03
C TYR A 26 12.64 23.46 0.57
N LEU A 27 12.70 23.58 1.89
CA LEU A 27 12.98 24.86 2.55
C LEU A 27 14.45 25.26 2.34
N SER A 28 14.76 26.54 2.56
CA SER A 28 16.14 27.01 2.47
C SER A 28 16.99 26.43 3.62
N PRO A 29 18.30 26.19 3.39
CA PRO A 29 19.19 25.73 4.45
C PRO A 29 19.13 26.64 5.69
N ASN A 30 19.17 26.04 6.88
CA ASN A 30 19.09 26.73 8.18
C ASN A 30 17.75 27.41 8.49
N GLN A 31 16.70 27.16 7.71
CA GLN A 31 15.33 27.53 8.11
C GLN A 31 14.76 26.49 9.08
N SER A 32 13.81 26.92 9.90
CA SER A 32 12.89 26.03 10.62
C SER A 32 11.67 25.72 9.76
N LEU A 33 10.78 24.86 10.25
CA LEU A 33 9.45 24.72 9.65
C LEU A 33 8.74 26.09 9.56
N PRO A 34 7.87 26.29 8.55
CA PRO A 34 7.14 27.55 8.39
C PRO A 34 6.30 27.85 9.64
N THR A 35 6.35 29.09 10.10
CA THR A 35 5.52 29.55 11.22
C THR A 35 4.12 29.90 10.72
N LEU A 36 3.10 29.69 11.56
CA LEU A 36 1.72 30.07 11.25
C LEU A 36 1.64 31.58 10.91
N GLY A 37 1.09 31.92 9.74
CA GLY A 37 1.00 33.29 9.25
C GLY A 37 2.30 33.90 8.72
N GLY A 38 3.39 33.13 8.69
CA GLY A 38 4.67 33.53 8.11
C GLY A 38 4.79 33.19 6.61
N ASP A 39 5.89 33.64 6.02
CA ASP A 39 6.31 33.28 4.66
C ASP A 39 7.63 32.51 4.71
N SER A 40 7.86 31.57 3.80
CA SER A 40 9.05 30.71 3.74
C SER A 40 9.54 30.58 2.31
N ARG A 41 10.87 30.58 2.14
CA ARG A 41 11.49 30.50 0.82
C ARG A 41 11.91 29.08 0.53
N LEU A 42 11.54 28.59 -0.66
CA LEU A 42 11.98 27.30 -1.14
C LEU A 42 13.36 27.40 -1.77
N SER A 43 14.22 26.41 -1.52
CA SER A 43 15.53 26.28 -2.16
C SER A 43 15.46 25.66 -3.56
N GLN A 44 14.35 25.02 -3.90
CA GLN A 44 14.11 24.37 -5.19
C GLN A 44 12.65 24.60 -5.65
N PRO A 45 12.37 24.54 -6.96
CA PRO A 45 10.99 24.53 -7.45
C PRO A 45 10.19 23.35 -6.87
N ILE A 46 8.92 23.60 -6.57
CA ILE A 46 7.97 22.55 -6.18
C ILE A 46 7.84 21.57 -7.35
N HIS A 47 7.86 20.27 -7.03
CA HIS A 47 7.59 19.24 -8.02
C HIS A 47 6.80 18.09 -7.40
N SER A 48 6.06 17.41 -8.27
CA SER A 48 5.18 16.31 -7.92
C SER A 48 5.78 14.98 -8.37
N VAL A 49 5.72 13.97 -7.51
CA VAL A 49 6.20 12.62 -7.76
C VAL A 49 5.08 11.64 -7.43
N ALA A 50 4.97 10.56 -8.18
CA ALA A 50 4.05 9.48 -7.83
C ALA A 50 4.56 8.76 -6.57
N GLY A 51 3.69 8.57 -5.59
CA GLY A 51 3.99 8.02 -4.29
C GLY A 51 2.80 7.25 -3.70
N GLY A 52 2.80 7.11 -2.38
CA GLY A 52 1.94 6.15 -1.67
C GLY A 52 2.63 4.81 -1.47
N SER A 53 2.37 4.20 -0.33
CA SER A 53 3.09 3.01 0.12
C SER A 53 2.83 1.81 -0.79
N ALA A 54 1.58 1.59 -1.18
CA ALA A 54 1.26 0.50 -2.10
C ALA A 54 1.86 0.71 -3.50
N LEU A 55 1.76 1.92 -4.05
CA LEU A 55 2.36 2.24 -5.36
C LEU A 55 3.88 2.09 -5.36
N ASN A 56 4.57 2.58 -4.34
CA ASN A 56 6.02 2.44 -4.19
C ASN A 56 6.40 0.96 -4.05
N THR A 57 5.63 0.20 -3.29
CA THR A 57 5.83 -1.24 -3.13
C THR A 57 5.69 -1.97 -4.47
N CYS A 58 4.65 -1.69 -5.26
CA CYS A 58 4.50 -2.23 -6.62
C CYS A 58 5.69 -1.88 -7.51
N THR A 59 6.14 -0.64 -7.45
CA THR A 59 7.26 -0.15 -8.25
C THR A 59 8.54 -0.94 -7.96
N HIS A 60 8.84 -1.15 -6.67
CA HIS A 60 10.02 -1.90 -6.26
C HIS A 60 9.92 -3.39 -6.56
N TYR A 61 8.76 -4.03 -6.30
CA TYR A 61 8.57 -5.43 -6.65
C TYR A 61 8.63 -5.66 -8.17
N GLN A 62 8.03 -4.77 -8.97
CA GLN A 62 8.07 -4.90 -10.42
C GLN A 62 9.50 -4.76 -10.97
N ALA A 63 10.34 -3.93 -10.33
CA ALA A 63 11.75 -3.82 -10.71
C ALA A 63 12.58 -5.07 -10.36
N LEU A 64 12.13 -5.87 -9.38
CA LEU A 64 12.77 -7.12 -8.94
C LEU A 64 12.12 -8.38 -9.54
N ALA A 65 10.95 -8.25 -10.17
CA ALA A 65 10.16 -9.35 -10.69
C ALA A 65 10.90 -10.06 -11.83
N GLU A 66 11.02 -11.38 -11.72
CA GLU A 66 11.38 -12.25 -12.84
C GLU A 66 10.17 -12.47 -13.77
N GLU A 67 10.38 -13.09 -14.94
CA GLU A 67 9.31 -13.31 -15.95
C GLU A 67 8.09 -14.08 -15.41
N GLU A 68 8.25 -14.83 -14.32
CA GLU A 68 7.23 -15.67 -13.69
C GLU A 68 6.46 -14.96 -12.56
N VAL A 69 6.84 -13.72 -12.25
CA VAL A 69 6.22 -12.92 -11.20
C VAL A 69 5.36 -11.83 -11.83
N THR A 70 4.05 -11.87 -11.57
CA THR A 70 3.14 -10.80 -12.00
C THR A 70 2.81 -9.88 -10.83
N VAL A 71 2.96 -8.58 -11.01
CA VAL A 71 2.64 -7.56 -10.00
C VAL A 71 1.36 -6.81 -10.39
N GLU A 72 0.40 -6.76 -9.47
CA GLU A 72 -0.89 -6.10 -9.64
C GLU A 72 -1.15 -5.18 -8.45
N LEU A 73 -1.57 -3.93 -8.72
CA LEU A 73 -1.98 -2.95 -7.73
C LEU A 73 -3.50 -2.80 -7.73
N GLN A 74 -4.16 -2.98 -6.59
CA GLN A 74 -5.53 -2.54 -6.36
C GLN A 74 -5.51 -1.28 -5.47
N THR A 75 -5.95 -0.16 -6.03
CA THR A 75 -5.97 1.15 -5.33
C THR A 75 -7.11 2.01 -5.87
N VAL A 76 -7.25 3.24 -5.40
CA VAL A 76 -8.19 4.22 -5.97
C VAL A 76 -7.47 5.49 -6.39
N MET A 77 -7.84 6.01 -7.55
CA MET A 77 -7.42 7.34 -8.01
C MET A 77 -8.49 7.96 -8.90
N ASN A 78 -8.51 9.29 -8.98
CA ASN A 78 -9.31 10.00 -9.98
C ASN A 78 -8.47 10.18 -11.25
N GLU A 79 -8.67 9.30 -12.23
CA GLU A 79 -7.89 9.29 -13.48
C GLU A 79 -8.02 10.56 -14.34
N GLU A 80 -9.07 11.35 -14.10
CA GLU A 80 -9.37 12.56 -14.87
C GLU A 80 -8.64 13.80 -14.34
N ASP A 81 -8.19 13.78 -13.08
CA ASP A 81 -7.46 14.89 -12.48
C ASP A 81 -5.94 14.81 -12.74
N ASP A 82 -5.25 15.91 -12.50
CA ASP A 82 -3.83 16.03 -12.86
C ASP A 82 -2.94 15.13 -11.98
N TYR A 83 -3.35 14.87 -10.75
CA TYR A 83 -2.65 13.96 -9.85
C TYR A 83 -2.83 12.50 -10.27
N GLY A 84 -4.03 12.08 -10.65
CA GLY A 84 -4.31 10.76 -11.19
C GLY A 84 -3.54 10.50 -12.47
N LYS A 85 -3.41 11.51 -13.36
CA LYS A 85 -2.54 11.42 -14.55
C LYS A 85 -1.07 11.18 -14.19
N VAL A 86 -0.55 11.80 -13.13
CA VAL A 86 0.82 11.53 -12.63
C VAL A 86 0.95 10.06 -12.22
N LEU A 87 -0.01 9.53 -11.46
CA LEU A 87 -0.01 8.12 -11.03
C LEU A 87 -0.12 7.16 -12.22
N LEU A 88 -1.04 7.40 -13.15
CA LEU A 88 -1.22 6.58 -14.35
C LEU A 88 0.04 6.55 -15.22
N ASN A 89 0.69 7.69 -15.40
CA ASN A 89 1.95 7.77 -16.14
C ASN A 89 3.05 6.95 -15.45
N HIS A 90 3.09 6.96 -14.11
CA HIS A 90 4.01 6.13 -13.34
C HIS A 90 3.73 4.64 -13.53
N VAL A 91 2.48 4.19 -13.40
CA VAL A 91 2.09 2.80 -13.67
C VAL A 91 2.54 2.36 -15.07
N LYS A 92 2.25 3.17 -16.11
CA LYS A 92 2.68 2.89 -17.49
C LYS A 92 4.20 2.80 -17.63
N LYS A 93 4.93 3.68 -16.94
CA LYS A 93 6.40 3.71 -16.98
C LYS A 93 7.02 2.45 -16.38
N TYR A 94 6.46 1.90 -15.30
CA TYR A 94 7.02 0.74 -14.59
C TYR A 94 6.39 -0.59 -14.98
N GLY A 95 5.26 -0.59 -15.69
CA GLY A 95 4.74 -1.77 -16.39
C GLY A 95 4.03 -2.81 -15.52
N PHE A 96 3.60 -2.47 -14.31
CA PHE A 96 2.73 -3.33 -13.49
C PHE A 96 1.24 -3.10 -13.79
N GLN A 97 0.39 -4.07 -13.43
CA GLN A 97 -1.05 -3.96 -13.67
C GLN A 97 -1.70 -3.07 -12.60
N LEU A 98 -2.63 -2.21 -13.01
CA LEU A 98 -3.43 -1.38 -12.12
C LEU A 98 -4.91 -1.78 -12.24
N ILE A 99 -5.53 -2.03 -11.09
CA ILE A 99 -6.96 -2.12 -10.90
C ILE A 99 -7.39 -0.91 -10.10
N ASN A 100 -8.02 0.05 -10.78
CA ASN A 100 -8.60 1.19 -10.12
C ASN A 100 -9.97 0.81 -9.53
N CYS A 101 -10.04 0.74 -8.21
CA CYS A 101 -11.22 0.41 -7.42
C CYS A 101 -12.16 1.60 -7.21
N HIS A 102 -11.99 2.70 -7.95
CA HIS A 102 -12.78 3.92 -7.76
C HIS A 102 -14.28 3.67 -8.05
N PRO A 103 -15.21 3.97 -7.12
CA PRO A 103 -16.63 3.62 -7.26
C PRO A 103 -17.30 4.15 -8.53
N GLN A 104 -16.87 5.32 -9.02
CA GLN A 104 -17.44 5.91 -10.24
C GLN A 104 -17.20 5.05 -11.48
N GLN A 105 -16.10 4.30 -11.56
CA GLN A 105 -15.88 3.36 -12.67
C GLN A 105 -16.84 2.16 -12.60
N GLN A 106 -17.23 1.73 -11.39
CA GLN A 106 -18.18 0.64 -11.20
C GLN A 106 -19.62 1.08 -11.49
N GLN A 107 -19.96 2.34 -11.19
CA GLN A 107 -21.32 2.88 -11.33
C GLN A 107 -21.63 3.44 -12.72
N GLN A 108 -20.66 3.70 -13.60
CA GLN A 108 -20.94 4.13 -14.98
C GLN A 108 -21.75 3.10 -15.79
N GLN A 109 -21.91 1.86 -15.30
CA GLN A 109 -22.82 0.87 -15.86
C GLN A 109 -24.28 0.99 -15.36
N GLN A 110 -24.58 1.78 -14.34
CA GLN A 110 -25.92 1.96 -13.77
C GLN A 110 -26.29 3.46 -13.78
N GLN A 111 -27.23 3.81 -14.66
CA GLN A 111 -27.58 5.18 -15.06
C GLN A 111 -28.01 6.11 -13.90
N ASN A 112 -27.61 7.39 -14.03
CA ASN A 112 -28.29 8.59 -13.49
C ASN A 112 -28.28 8.87 -11.99
N GLN A 113 -27.15 8.69 -11.30
CA GLN A 113 -26.93 9.40 -10.04
C GLN A 113 -25.87 10.46 -10.23
N HIS A 114 -26.14 11.66 -9.68
CA HIS A 114 -25.21 12.78 -9.56
C HIS A 114 -24.01 12.33 -8.73
N ALA A 115 -23.10 11.59 -9.36
CA ALA A 115 -21.91 11.09 -8.74
C ALA A 115 -21.04 12.29 -8.35
N ASP A 116 -20.51 12.19 -7.14
CA ASP A 116 -19.64 13.13 -6.45
C ASP A 116 -18.37 13.39 -7.29
N LYS A 117 -18.50 14.19 -8.35
CA LYS A 117 -17.45 14.56 -9.34
C LYS A 117 -16.26 15.29 -8.71
N GLU A 118 -16.27 15.47 -7.40
CA GLU A 118 -15.37 16.36 -6.67
C GLU A 118 -14.27 15.64 -5.88
N SER A 119 -14.23 14.29 -5.87
CA SER A 119 -13.13 13.62 -5.16
C SER A 119 -11.84 13.71 -5.96
N SER A 120 -10.89 14.50 -5.48
CA SER A 120 -9.52 14.54 -6.01
C SER A 120 -8.77 13.24 -5.70
N THR A 121 -7.75 12.94 -6.49
CA THR A 121 -6.72 11.96 -6.16
C THR A 121 -5.99 12.41 -4.89
N GLY A 122 -5.67 11.46 -4.02
CA GLY A 122 -4.90 11.72 -2.81
C GLY A 122 -3.54 12.34 -3.14
N HIS A 123 -3.08 13.25 -2.29
CA HIS A 123 -1.73 13.83 -2.39
C HIS A 123 -1.14 14.11 -1.02
N CYS A 124 0.19 14.12 -0.94
CA CYS A 124 0.93 14.39 0.28
C CYS A 124 1.91 15.54 0.04
N VAL A 125 1.83 16.61 0.82
CA VAL A 125 2.85 17.66 0.81
C VAL A 125 4.01 17.21 1.68
N VAL A 126 5.19 17.10 1.09
CA VAL A 126 6.44 16.71 1.75
C VAL A 126 7.29 17.96 1.96
N ILE A 127 7.33 18.45 3.20
CA ILE A 127 8.21 19.55 3.58
C ILE A 127 9.56 18.97 3.97
N VAL A 128 10.61 19.33 3.22
CA VAL A 128 11.98 18.89 3.46
C VAL A 128 12.78 20.04 4.05
N CYS A 129 13.34 19.83 5.24
CA CYS A 129 14.12 20.85 5.94
C CYS A 129 15.18 20.19 6.83
N ASN A 130 16.43 20.67 6.76
CA ASN A 130 17.53 20.18 7.60
C ASN A 130 17.69 18.63 7.61
N ASN A 131 17.55 18.00 6.44
CA ASN A 131 17.54 16.53 6.25
C ASN A 131 16.39 15.77 6.94
N GLU A 132 15.44 16.49 7.53
CA GLU A 132 14.20 15.93 8.04
C GLU A 132 13.05 16.13 7.05
N ARG A 133 11.98 15.35 7.25
CA ARG A 133 10.78 15.38 6.43
C ARG A 133 9.55 15.48 7.32
N SER A 134 8.61 16.31 6.92
CA SER A 134 7.27 16.38 7.49
C SER A 134 6.24 16.20 6.38
N PHE A 135 5.12 15.57 6.71
CA PHE A 135 4.11 15.14 5.76
C PHE A 135 2.77 15.78 6.12
N MET A 136 2.05 16.25 5.10
CA MET A 136 0.65 16.67 5.22
C MET A 136 -0.14 15.96 4.14
N THR A 137 -0.98 15.02 4.54
CA THR A 137 -1.69 14.15 3.62
C THR A 137 -3.13 14.60 3.45
N HIS A 138 -3.54 14.81 2.20
CA HIS A 138 -4.93 14.89 1.81
C HIS A 138 -5.35 13.57 1.18
N LEU A 139 -6.25 12.84 1.84
CA LEU A 139 -6.64 11.48 1.42
C LEU A 139 -7.34 11.46 0.06
N GLY A 140 -8.06 12.51 -0.33
CA GLY A 140 -8.84 12.51 -1.57
C GLY A 140 -9.76 11.29 -1.67
N CYS A 141 -9.77 10.62 -2.83
CA CYS A 141 -10.52 9.39 -3.04
C CYS A 141 -10.05 8.20 -2.19
N VAL A 142 -8.79 8.19 -1.71
CA VAL A 142 -8.27 7.13 -0.81
C VAL A 142 -9.08 7.10 0.49
N GLY A 143 -9.53 8.25 0.99
CA GLY A 143 -10.39 8.33 2.17
C GLY A 143 -11.78 7.69 1.98
N LYS A 144 -12.19 7.45 0.72
CA LYS A 144 -13.43 6.74 0.34
C LYS A 144 -13.16 5.32 -0.15
N PHE A 145 -11.92 4.83 -0.08
CA PHE A 145 -11.59 3.47 -0.48
C PHE A 145 -12.02 2.50 0.60
N HIS A 146 -12.95 1.61 0.25
CA HIS A 146 -13.49 0.60 1.15
C HIS A 146 -13.10 -0.80 0.70
N ALA A 147 -12.96 -1.73 1.64
CA ALA A 147 -12.61 -3.12 1.36
C ALA A 147 -13.58 -3.80 0.37
N SER A 148 -14.85 -3.37 0.36
CA SER A 148 -15.86 -3.86 -0.59
C SER A 148 -15.63 -3.45 -2.05
N HIS A 149 -14.75 -2.48 -2.32
CA HIS A 149 -14.38 -2.11 -3.69
C HIS A 149 -13.31 -3.02 -4.27
N LEU A 150 -12.66 -3.85 -3.45
CA LEU A 150 -11.63 -4.79 -3.88
C LEU A 150 -12.20 -5.88 -4.77
N GLN A 151 -11.47 -6.22 -5.83
CA GLN A 151 -11.83 -7.31 -6.72
C GLN A 151 -11.26 -8.61 -6.16
N VAL A 152 -12.01 -9.25 -5.26
CA VAL A 152 -11.61 -10.48 -4.55
C VAL A 152 -11.22 -11.61 -5.51
N ASP A 153 -11.98 -11.76 -6.61
CA ASP A 153 -11.67 -12.78 -7.63
C ASP A 153 -10.28 -12.56 -8.24
N LYS A 154 -9.82 -11.32 -8.38
CA LYS A 154 -8.49 -10.98 -8.88
C LYS A 154 -7.39 -11.33 -7.88
N LEU A 155 -7.65 -11.14 -6.58
CA LEU A 155 -6.74 -11.52 -5.51
C LEU A 155 -6.51 -13.04 -5.46
N ILE A 156 -7.50 -13.83 -5.87
CA ILE A 156 -7.48 -15.30 -5.80
C ILE A 156 -7.02 -15.92 -7.11
N SER A 157 -7.37 -15.29 -8.23
CA SER A 157 -7.08 -15.80 -9.56
C SER A 157 -5.58 -15.93 -9.77
N SER A 158 -5.17 -17.13 -10.17
CA SER A 158 -3.81 -17.41 -10.58
C SER A 158 -3.65 -17.43 -12.09
N GLN A 159 -4.68 -17.01 -12.85
CA GLN A 159 -4.60 -17.11 -14.30
C GLN A 159 -3.48 -16.21 -14.81
N PRO A 160 -2.49 -16.78 -15.53
CA PRO A 160 -1.51 -15.97 -16.22
C PRO A 160 -2.24 -15.06 -17.22
N PRO A 161 -1.70 -13.86 -17.52
CA PRO A 161 -2.27 -13.00 -18.55
C PRO A 161 -2.48 -13.80 -19.83
N GLN A 162 -3.72 -13.82 -20.35
CA GLN A 162 -4.11 -14.60 -21.53
C GLN A 162 -3.23 -14.33 -22.77
N GLN A 163 -2.46 -13.24 -22.77
CA GLN A 163 -1.55 -12.85 -23.84
C GLN A 163 -0.29 -13.74 -23.98
N LEU A 164 0.01 -14.62 -23.01
CA LEU A 164 1.13 -15.58 -23.11
C LEU A 164 0.72 -17.01 -23.46
N LEU A 165 -0.58 -17.28 -23.65
CA LEU A 165 -1.06 -18.63 -23.95
C LEU A 165 -0.87 -18.95 -25.44
N GLN A 166 0.29 -19.53 -25.78
CA GLN A 166 0.39 -20.35 -26.98
C GLN A 166 -0.48 -21.62 -26.81
N PRO A 167 -1.34 -21.95 -27.78
CA PRO A 167 -2.48 -22.85 -27.57
C PRO A 167 -2.17 -24.37 -27.58
N SER A 168 -1.05 -24.87 -27.06
CA SER A 168 -0.70 -26.30 -27.30
C SER A 168 0.08 -27.07 -26.23
N VAL A 169 0.19 -26.60 -24.98
CA VAL A 169 0.82 -27.42 -23.93
C VAL A 169 -0.27 -27.97 -22.99
N PRO A 170 -0.40 -29.30 -22.84
CA PRO A 170 -1.37 -29.90 -21.93
C PRO A 170 -1.14 -29.42 -20.50
N GLU A 171 -2.25 -29.16 -19.80
CA GLU A 171 -2.34 -28.64 -18.43
C GLU A 171 -1.41 -29.40 -17.48
N CYS A 172 -0.19 -28.88 -17.31
CA CYS A 172 0.70 -29.31 -16.26
C CYS A 172 0.17 -28.71 -14.95
N ASN A 173 0.16 -29.49 -13.87
CA ASN A 173 -0.18 -29.02 -12.52
C ASN A 173 0.81 -27.93 -12.06
N HIS A 174 0.63 -26.71 -12.54
CA HIS A 174 1.46 -25.58 -12.17
C HIS A 174 1.08 -25.16 -10.74
N HIS A 175 2.05 -25.19 -9.83
CA HIS A 175 1.91 -24.57 -8.53
C HIS A 175 1.82 -23.06 -8.71
N HIS A 176 0.67 -22.50 -8.36
CA HIS A 176 0.44 -21.07 -8.40
C HIS A 176 0.40 -20.50 -6.99
N HIS A 177 1.45 -19.75 -6.67
CA HIS A 177 1.55 -19.03 -5.42
C HIS A 177 0.92 -17.66 -5.56
N VAL A 178 0.13 -17.29 -4.56
CA VAL A 178 -0.46 -15.96 -4.44
C VAL A 178 0.09 -15.31 -3.19
N HIS A 179 0.59 -14.09 -3.33
CA HIS A 179 0.90 -13.23 -2.19
C HIS A 179 -0.02 -12.01 -2.24
N VAL A 180 -0.65 -11.70 -1.12
CA VAL A 180 -1.43 -10.47 -0.94
C VAL A 180 -0.65 -9.57 0.02
N HIS A 181 -0.27 -8.39 -0.44
CA HIS A 181 0.42 -7.39 0.37
C HIS A 181 -0.49 -6.19 0.58
N VAL A 182 -0.75 -5.83 1.83
CA VAL A 182 -1.49 -4.61 2.18
C VAL A 182 -0.51 -3.54 2.63
N ALA A 183 -0.50 -2.41 1.95
CA ALA A 183 0.38 -1.29 2.25
C ALA A 183 -0.42 -0.04 2.59
N GLY A 184 -0.01 0.68 3.63
CA GLY A 184 -0.66 1.91 4.04
C GLY A 184 -2.03 1.69 4.68
N TYR A 185 -2.18 0.66 5.52
CA TYR A 185 -3.44 0.31 6.18
C TYR A 185 -4.12 1.51 6.87
N TYR A 186 -3.37 2.30 7.64
CA TYR A 186 -3.94 3.45 8.36
C TYR A 186 -4.25 4.64 7.43
N ASN A 187 -3.80 4.64 6.17
CA ASN A 187 -4.25 5.65 5.21
C ASN A 187 -5.64 5.34 4.63
N ILE A 188 -6.22 4.18 4.93
CA ILE A 188 -7.45 3.68 4.30
C ILE A 188 -8.49 3.34 5.38
N PRO A 189 -9.24 4.33 5.90
CA PRO A 189 -10.23 4.09 6.94
C PRO A 189 -11.29 3.05 6.58
N GLY A 190 -11.61 2.90 5.28
CA GLY A 190 -12.54 1.89 4.80
C GLY A 190 -12.02 0.44 4.86
N PHE A 191 -10.82 0.21 5.38
CA PHE A 191 -10.29 -1.13 5.69
C PHE A 191 -10.46 -1.52 7.16
N TRP A 192 -10.77 -0.56 8.04
CA TRP A 192 -10.88 -0.77 9.48
C TRP A 192 -12.21 -1.44 9.85
N ASN A 193 -12.44 -1.64 11.15
CA ASN A 193 -13.72 -2.17 11.67
C ASN A 193 -14.10 -3.54 11.09
N GLY A 194 -13.11 -4.41 10.89
CA GLY A 194 -13.29 -5.75 10.30
C GLY A 194 -13.62 -5.76 8.80
N ALA A 195 -13.61 -4.62 8.10
CA ALA A 195 -13.94 -4.58 6.68
C ALA A 195 -12.93 -5.37 5.82
N LEU A 196 -11.63 -5.17 6.07
CA LEU A 196 -10.58 -5.92 5.38
C LEU A 196 -10.49 -7.38 5.86
N GLU A 197 -10.82 -7.63 7.13
CA GLU A 197 -10.89 -8.98 7.70
C GLU A 197 -11.83 -9.88 6.91
N GLN A 198 -13.04 -9.38 6.60
CA GLN A 198 -14.03 -10.11 5.80
C GLN A 198 -13.52 -10.46 4.40
N VAL A 199 -12.66 -9.61 3.81
CA VAL A 199 -12.02 -9.90 2.52
C VAL A 199 -11.02 -11.03 2.67
N PHE A 200 -10.17 -11.01 3.70
CA PHE A 200 -9.20 -12.08 3.94
C PHE A 200 -9.85 -13.43 4.24
N VAL A 201 -10.95 -13.44 5.00
CA VAL A 201 -11.76 -14.65 5.24
C VAL A 201 -12.23 -15.24 3.91
N LYS A 202 -12.81 -14.41 3.02
CA LYS A 202 -13.26 -14.84 1.69
C LYS A 202 -12.11 -15.38 0.84
N VAL A 203 -10.98 -14.67 0.80
CA VAL A 203 -9.77 -15.09 0.05
C VAL A 203 -9.28 -16.45 0.53
N LYS A 204 -9.14 -16.65 1.85
CA LYS A 204 -8.68 -17.94 2.42
C LYS A 204 -9.68 -19.07 2.13
N GLN A 205 -10.98 -18.85 2.34
CA GLN A 205 -12.02 -19.86 2.07
C GLN A 205 -12.05 -20.29 0.60
N GLN A 206 -12.05 -19.33 -0.32
CA GLN A 206 -12.09 -19.62 -1.75
C GLN A 206 -10.80 -20.32 -2.22
N ARG A 207 -9.63 -19.92 -1.72
CA ARG A 207 -8.36 -20.61 -2.03
C ARG A 207 -8.32 -22.03 -1.45
N GLN A 208 -8.85 -22.25 -0.25
CA GLN A 208 -8.97 -23.60 0.34
C GLN A 208 -9.87 -24.50 -0.51
N SER A 209 -11.00 -23.99 -1.01
CA SER A 209 -11.87 -24.77 -1.91
C SER A 209 -11.23 -25.13 -3.27
N MET A 210 -10.14 -24.45 -3.66
CA MET A 210 -9.42 -24.74 -4.91
C MET A 210 -8.32 -25.80 -4.72
N GLN A 211 -8.07 -26.28 -3.50
CA GLN A 211 -6.98 -27.21 -3.18
C GLN A 211 -7.25 -28.68 -3.54
N ASP A 212 -8.25 -28.99 -4.38
CA ASP A 212 -8.56 -30.36 -4.85
C ASP A 212 -7.44 -30.93 -5.76
N GLY A 213 -6.28 -31.26 -5.18
CA GLY A 213 -5.15 -31.95 -5.81
C GLY A 213 -3.96 -31.08 -6.20
N ASN A 214 -4.08 -29.74 -6.19
CA ASN A 214 -2.98 -28.82 -6.48
C ASN A 214 -2.54 -28.07 -5.22
N ALA A 215 -1.23 -28.04 -4.95
CA ALA A 215 -0.71 -27.25 -3.83
C ALA A 215 -0.73 -25.76 -4.22
N THR A 216 -1.86 -25.11 -3.96
CA THR A 216 -2.01 -23.66 -4.03
C THR A 216 -1.76 -23.08 -2.64
N THR A 217 -0.80 -22.17 -2.51
CA THR A 217 -0.60 -21.43 -1.25
C THR A 217 -0.95 -19.96 -1.43
N THR A 218 -1.49 -19.37 -0.37
CA THR A 218 -1.69 -17.93 -0.28
C THR A 218 -0.98 -17.45 0.97
N THR A 219 -0.21 -16.38 0.82
CA THR A 219 0.38 -15.67 1.95
C THR A 219 -0.10 -14.24 1.96
N ILE A 220 -0.20 -13.65 3.14
CA ILE A 220 -0.67 -12.28 3.36
C ILE A 220 0.39 -11.54 4.17
N SER A 221 0.81 -10.38 3.68
CA SER A 221 1.63 -9.46 4.45
C SER A 221 0.95 -8.10 4.60
N LEU A 222 1.30 -7.36 5.65
CA LEU A 222 0.72 -6.06 5.95
C LEU A 222 1.80 -5.09 6.46
N VAL A 223 1.78 -3.89 5.90
CA VAL A 223 2.49 -2.70 6.38
C VAL A 223 1.43 -1.71 6.85
N PRO A 224 1.35 -1.39 8.15
CA PRO A 224 0.30 -0.52 8.63
C PRO A 224 0.50 0.92 8.20
N GLN A 225 1.77 1.36 8.12
CA GLN A 225 2.19 2.75 7.99
C GLN A 225 1.82 3.60 9.23
N HIS A 226 2.36 4.81 9.31
CA HIS A 226 2.03 5.74 10.38
C HIS A 226 0.56 6.14 10.38
N ASP A 227 -0.09 6.06 11.55
CA ASP A 227 -1.43 6.56 11.75
C ASP A 227 -1.41 8.07 12.07
N ALA A 228 -1.87 8.88 11.11
CA ALA A 228 -1.92 10.33 11.26
C ALA A 228 -2.96 10.82 12.28
N THR A 229 -3.92 9.97 12.69
CA THR A 229 -4.86 10.32 13.78
C THR A 229 -4.24 10.09 15.16
N GLU A 230 -3.12 9.37 15.22
CA GLU A 230 -2.48 8.88 16.45
C GLU A 230 -3.38 8.00 17.32
N GLU A 231 -4.49 7.49 16.79
CA GLU A 231 -5.37 6.58 17.52
C GLU A 231 -4.78 5.17 17.56
N TRP A 232 -4.09 4.76 16.49
CA TRP A 232 -3.49 3.44 16.25
C TRP A 232 -4.47 2.27 16.49
N ASP A 233 -5.76 2.58 16.58
CA ASP A 233 -6.85 1.64 16.77
C ASP A 233 -7.73 1.68 15.52
N GLY A 234 -7.59 0.64 14.71
CA GLY A 234 -8.36 0.40 13.50
C GLY A 234 -8.68 -1.08 13.38
N ASP A 235 -8.81 -1.78 14.51
CA ASP A 235 -8.94 -3.23 14.61
C ASP A 235 -7.80 -4.02 13.95
N LEU A 236 -6.58 -3.46 13.97
CA LEU A 236 -5.41 -4.11 13.38
C LEU A 236 -5.16 -5.48 14.04
N LEU A 237 -5.30 -5.59 15.37
CA LEU A 237 -5.03 -6.84 16.09
C LEU A 237 -5.95 -7.98 15.67
N GLN A 238 -7.23 -7.72 15.46
CA GLN A 238 -8.21 -8.70 14.99
C GLN A 238 -7.86 -9.18 13.58
N LEU A 239 -7.31 -8.30 12.75
CA LEU A 239 -6.83 -8.63 11.41
C LEU A 239 -5.58 -9.52 11.42
N LEU A 240 -4.70 -9.39 12.43
CA LEU A 240 -3.40 -10.08 12.47
C LEU A 240 -3.50 -11.61 12.43
N GLN A 241 -4.61 -12.20 12.91
CA GLN A 241 -4.80 -13.67 12.81
C GLN A 241 -4.84 -14.19 11.35
N TYR A 242 -5.05 -13.30 10.39
CA TYR A 242 -5.06 -13.61 8.96
C TYR A 242 -3.75 -13.25 8.25
N VAL A 243 -2.88 -12.45 8.87
CA VAL A 243 -1.64 -11.92 8.29
C VAL A 243 -0.48 -12.85 8.65
N ASP A 244 0.25 -13.32 7.64
CA ASP A 244 1.42 -14.18 7.82
C ASP A 244 2.68 -13.35 8.14
N PHE A 245 2.78 -12.14 7.59
CA PHE A 245 3.92 -11.22 7.82
C PHE A 245 3.46 -9.80 8.15
N LEU A 246 3.75 -9.34 9.36
CA LEU A 246 3.57 -7.94 9.75
C LEU A 246 4.92 -7.22 9.62
N ILE A 247 4.97 -6.16 8.81
CA ILE A 247 6.19 -5.41 8.53
C ILE A 247 6.03 -4.01 9.14
N LEU A 248 6.92 -3.67 10.07
CA LEU A 248 6.86 -2.46 10.88
C LEU A 248 8.23 -1.80 10.98
N ASN A 249 8.24 -0.47 11.09
CA ASN A 249 9.38 0.23 11.68
C ASN A 249 9.25 0.31 13.22
N GLU A 250 10.30 0.81 13.88
CA GLU A 250 10.35 0.94 15.34
C GLU A 250 9.21 1.81 15.90
N LEU A 251 8.90 2.93 15.24
CA LEU A 251 7.86 3.85 15.68
C LEU A 251 6.47 3.20 15.61
N GLU A 252 6.16 2.51 14.52
CA GLU A 252 4.89 1.81 14.32
C GLU A 252 4.72 0.68 15.34
N ALA A 253 5.74 -0.17 15.50
CA ALA A 253 5.71 -1.25 16.48
C ALA A 253 5.50 -0.71 17.89
N PHE A 254 6.20 0.37 18.24
CA PHE A 254 6.04 1.01 19.53
C PHE A 254 4.61 1.55 19.71
N SER A 255 4.10 2.35 18.78
CA SER A 255 2.77 2.97 18.89
C SER A 255 1.65 1.93 18.97
N ILE A 256 1.71 0.85 18.20
CA ILE A 256 0.75 -0.24 18.27
C ILE A 256 0.80 -0.93 19.64
N VAL A 257 1.99 -1.20 20.18
CA VAL A 257 2.11 -1.79 21.53
C VAL A 257 1.59 -0.83 22.60
N SER A 258 1.84 0.47 22.43
CA SER A 258 1.47 1.54 23.36
C SER A 258 -0.02 1.62 23.65
N THR A 259 -0.83 1.50 22.60
CA THR A 259 -2.29 1.62 22.72
C THR A 259 -2.90 0.47 23.51
N HIS A 260 -2.22 -0.67 23.57
CA HIS A 260 -2.66 -1.88 24.26
C HIS A 260 -2.02 -2.08 25.65
N LEU A 261 -0.89 -1.45 25.94
CA LEU A 261 -0.21 -1.50 27.25
C LEU A 261 -0.51 -0.29 28.13
N LYS A 262 -1.73 0.24 28.10
CA LYS A 262 -2.15 1.31 29.03
C LYS A 262 -1.81 0.85 30.45
N GLU A 263 -0.87 1.54 31.12
CA GLU A 263 -0.42 1.37 32.54
C GLU A 263 0.96 0.72 32.81
N ASP A 264 2.05 1.03 32.09
CA ASP A 264 3.41 0.74 32.59
C ASP A 264 4.31 2.00 32.61
N ASP A 265 4.92 2.32 33.76
CA ASP A 265 5.86 3.44 33.94
C ASP A 265 7.11 3.30 33.03
N SER A 266 7.47 2.08 32.64
CA SER A 266 8.55 1.82 31.68
C SER A 266 8.30 2.49 30.32
N PHE A 267 7.02 2.64 29.96
CA PHE A 267 6.55 3.23 28.72
C PHE A 267 6.82 4.74 28.63
N GLN A 268 6.49 5.47 29.71
CA GLN A 268 6.73 6.92 29.79
C GLN A 268 8.21 7.24 29.68
N GLN A 269 9.06 6.44 30.34
CA GLN A 269 10.51 6.63 30.31
C GLN A 269 11.10 6.40 28.91
N TRP A 270 10.59 5.45 28.13
CA TRP A 270 11.03 5.28 26.74
C TRP A 270 10.61 6.46 25.86
N ARG A 271 9.37 6.95 26.01
CA ARG A 271 8.82 8.08 25.25
C ARG A 271 9.62 9.34 25.50
N GLU A 272 9.96 9.61 26.76
CA GLU A 272 10.84 10.72 27.15
C GLU A 272 12.23 10.60 26.53
N ARG A 273 12.80 9.39 26.45
CA ARG A 273 14.11 9.16 25.81
C ARG A 273 14.08 9.45 24.31
N HIS A 274 13.06 9.03 23.57
CA HIS A 274 13.03 9.15 22.11
C HIS A 274 12.51 10.50 21.61
N ASN A 275 11.65 11.15 22.41
CA ASN A 275 11.24 12.54 22.16
C ASN A 275 12.26 13.56 22.65
N ASN A 276 13.31 13.14 23.38
CA ASN A 276 14.42 14.03 23.72
C ASN A 276 15.26 14.31 22.46
N PRO A 277 15.30 15.57 21.97
CA PRO A 277 16.06 15.94 20.78
C PRO A 277 17.57 15.64 20.91
N ASN A 278 18.07 15.55 22.15
CA ASN A 278 19.47 15.24 22.43
C ASN A 278 19.79 13.74 22.35
N ALA A 279 18.80 12.85 22.49
CA ALA A 279 19.02 11.41 22.41
C ALA A 279 19.16 10.90 20.96
N LYS A 280 18.52 11.58 19.99
CA LYS A 280 18.59 11.25 18.56
C LYS A 280 19.99 11.36 17.95
N LYS A 281 20.95 12.04 18.60
CA LYS A 281 22.32 12.22 18.10
C LYS A 281 23.20 10.98 18.19
N ASN A 282 22.81 9.93 18.93
CA ASN A 282 23.64 8.76 19.20
C ASN A 282 23.18 7.45 18.53
N LEU A 283 22.12 7.48 17.71
CA LEU A 283 21.64 6.32 16.96
C LEU A 283 22.09 6.41 15.50
N GLN A 284 23.32 6.00 15.20
CA GLN A 284 23.68 5.52 13.87
C GLN A 284 23.19 4.07 13.74
N MET A 285 21.93 3.89 13.34
CA MET A 285 21.45 2.59 12.85
C MET A 285 21.60 2.54 11.33
N ILE A 286 22.23 1.47 10.86
CA ILE A 286 22.31 1.07 9.47
C ILE A 286 20.90 0.60 9.07
N TYR A 287 20.22 1.37 8.22
CA TYR A 287 19.02 0.91 7.51
C TYR A 287 19.44 0.33 6.16
N LEU A 288 18.83 -0.80 5.78
CA LEU A 288 18.71 -1.23 4.39
C LEU A 288 17.70 -0.35 3.67
#